data_AF-A0A436QPT9-F1
#
_entry.id   AF-A0A436QPT9-F1
#
_cell.length_a   1.000
_cell.length_b   1.000
_cell.length_c   1.000
_cell.angle_alpha   90.00
_cell.angle_beta   90.00
_cell.angle_gamma   90.00
#
_symmetry.space_group_name_H-M   'P 1'
#
loop_
_entity.id
_entity.type
_entity.pdbx_description
1 polymer ?
#
loop_
_entity_poly.entity_id
_entity_poly.type
_entity_poly.pdbx_seq_one_letter_code
_entity_poly.pdbx_strand_id
1 'polypeptide(L)' 'VLGEGAARYLARLRMQLARELLGQNGLSVAEVATRLGYDSEASFARAFKRITNVSPGVVRRTISGRMDMNFGF' A
#
# COMPACT_ATOMS: atom_id res chain seq x y z
N VAL A 1 -27.28 -0.55 12.44
CA VAL A 1 -26.24 -0.50 11.38
C VAL A 1 -24.86 -0.56 12.05
N LEU A 2 -24.25 -1.73 12.15
CA LEU A 2 -22.92 -1.92 12.78
C LEU A 2 -21.87 -2.44 11.76
N GLY A 3 -22.33 -3.10 10.68
CA GLY A 3 -21.46 -3.70 9.66
C GLY A 3 -20.68 -2.70 8.81
N GLU A 4 -21.22 -1.50 8.59
CA GLU A 4 -20.56 -0.47 7.76
C GLU A 4 -19.29 0.09 8.43
N GLY A 5 -19.30 0.20 9.76
CA GLY A 5 -18.13 0.60 10.55
C GLY A 5 -17.06 -0.48 10.60
N ALA A 6 -17.46 -1.73 10.85
CA ALA A 6 -16.54 -2.87 10.92
C ALA A 6 -15.84 -3.14 9.58
N ALA A 7 -16.57 -3.11 8.46
CA ALA A 7 -15.99 -3.28 7.13
C ALA A 7 -15.00 -2.17 6.78
N ARG A 8 -15.34 -0.91 7.12
CA ARG A 8 -14.45 0.25 6.91
C ARG A 8 -13.19 0.17 7.77
N TYR A 9 -13.34 -0.27 9.01
CA TYR A 9 -12.21 -0.48 9.92
C TYR A 9 -11.26 -1.58 9.42
N LEU A 10 -11.81 -2.72 9.00
CA LEU A 10 -11.03 -3.81 8.42
C LEU A 10 -10.32 -3.40 7.14
N ALA A 11 -11.00 -2.62 6.28
CA ALA A 11 -10.40 -2.06 5.07
C ALA A 11 -9.22 -1.12 5.41
N ARG A 12 -9.35 -0.30 6.46
CA ARG A 12 -8.26 0.57 6.95
C ARG A 12 -7.08 -0.26 7.43
N LEU A 13 -7.30 -1.30 8.24
CA LEU A 13 -6.24 -2.21 8.69
C LEU A 13 -5.51 -2.87 7.52
N ARG A 14 -6.27 -3.40 6.54
CA ARG A 14 -5.70 -4.02 5.33
C ARG A 14 -4.79 -3.05 4.57
N MET A 15 -5.17 -1.79 4.47
CA MET A 15 -4.36 -0.78 3.76
C MET A 15 -3.14 -0.31 4.57
N GLN A 16 -3.20 -0.34 5.91
CA GLN A 16 -2.02 -0.12 6.74
C GLN A 16 -0.99 -1.23 6.55
N LEU A 17 -1.43 -2.49 6.55
CA LEU A 17 -0.56 -3.64 6.28
C LEU A 17 0.04 -3.57 4.87
N ALA A 18 -0.75 -3.15 3.88
CA ALA A 18 -0.27 -2.92 2.52
C ALA A 18 0.86 -1.88 2.46
N ARG A 19 0.75 -0.80 3.22
CA ARG A 19 1.79 0.26 3.30
C ARG A 19 3.09 -0.27 3.89
N GLU A 20 3.01 -1.15 4.88
CA GLU A 20 4.16 -1.78 5.52
C GLU A 20 4.86 -2.76 4.58
N LEU A 21 4.09 -3.59 3.87
CA LEU A 21 4.61 -4.53 2.87
C LEU A 21 5.29 -3.84 1.68
N LEU A 22 4.73 -2.72 1.20
CA LEU A 22 5.34 -1.90 0.14
C LEU A 22 6.63 -1.21 0.60
N GLY A 23 6.80 -1.04 1.91
CA GLY A 23 7.89 -0.28 2.51
C GLY A 23 9.02 -1.14 3.03
N GLN A 24 8.74 -1.96 4.04
CA GLN A 24 9.76 -2.74 4.75
C GLN A 24 10.25 -3.94 3.93
N ASN A 25 9.33 -4.59 3.22
CA ASN A 25 9.65 -5.80 2.46
C ASN A 25 10.03 -5.52 0.99
N GLY A 26 9.91 -4.26 0.54
CA GLY A 26 10.22 -3.86 -0.84
C GLY A 26 9.34 -4.52 -1.90
N LEU A 27 8.20 -5.12 -1.50
CA LEU A 27 7.32 -5.84 -2.41
C LEU A 27 6.76 -4.90 -3.48
N SER A 28 6.59 -5.45 -4.68
CA SER A 28 5.90 -4.74 -5.76
C SER A 28 4.42 -4.54 -5.44
N VAL A 29 3.82 -3.58 -6.13
CA VAL A 29 2.38 -3.31 -6.02
C VAL A 29 1.56 -4.55 -6.41
N ALA A 30 2.05 -5.33 -7.37
CA ALA A 30 1.47 -6.61 -7.83
C ALA A 30 1.42 -7.67 -6.74
N GLU A 31 2.54 -7.89 -6.06
CA GLU A 31 2.67 -8.90 -5.01
C GLU A 31 1.78 -8.54 -3.82
N VAL A 32 1.74 -7.26 -3.44
CA VAL A 32 0.88 -6.79 -2.35
C VAL A 32 -0.61 -6.91 -2.71
N ALA A 33 -0.99 -6.59 -3.95
CA ALA A 33 -2.37 -6.76 -4.43
C ALA A 33 -2.82 -8.23 -4.34
N THR A 34 -2.00 -9.15 -4.85
CA THR A 34 -2.27 -10.60 -4.83
C THR A 34 -2.38 -11.12 -3.40
N ARG A 35 -1.46 -10.74 -2.52
CA ARG A 35 -1.44 -11.17 -1.11
C ARG A 35 -2.64 -10.69 -0.31
N LEU A 36 -3.24 -9.57 -0.71
CA LEU A 36 -4.43 -9.00 -0.08
C LEU A 36 -5.75 -9.42 -0.75
N GLY A 37 -5.69 -10.31 -1.75
CA GLY A 37 -6.85 -10.89 -2.42
C GLY A 37 -7.51 -9.96 -3.43
N TYR A 38 -6.75 -9.07 -4.07
CA TYR A 38 -7.25 -8.25 -5.18
C TYR A 38 -6.96 -8.94 -6.53
N ASP A 39 -7.95 -8.98 -7.41
CA ASP A 39 -7.82 -9.55 -8.77
C ASP A 39 -6.85 -8.77 -9.67
N SER A 40 -6.58 -7.50 -9.36
CA SER A 40 -5.67 -6.68 -10.16
C SER A 40 -4.99 -5.58 -9.36
N GLU A 41 -3.79 -5.20 -9.78
CA GLU A 41 -3.07 -4.04 -9.27
C GLU A 41 -3.89 -2.75 -9.31
N ALA A 42 -4.65 -2.55 -10.39
CA ALA A 42 -5.48 -1.37 -10.57
C ALA A 42 -6.60 -1.30 -9.53
N SER A 43 -7.25 -2.44 -9.24
CA SER A 43 -8.31 -2.52 -8.22
C SER A 43 -7.77 -2.22 -6.82
N PHE A 44 -6.61 -2.79 -6.49
CA PHE A 44 -5.88 -2.51 -5.26
C PHE A 44 -5.47 -1.03 -5.18
N ALA A 45 -4.85 -0.48 -6.21
CA ALA A 45 -4.34 0.89 -6.22
C ALA A 45 -5.46 1.93 -6.01
N ARG A 46 -6.63 1.70 -6.61
CA ARG A 46 -7.82 2.55 -6.41
C ARG A 46 -8.33 2.46 -4.97
N ALA A 47 -8.45 1.25 -4.42
CA ALA A 47 -8.90 1.04 -3.04
C ALA A 47 -7.91 1.63 -2.03
N PHE A 48 -6.61 1.40 -2.25
CA PHE A 48 -5.52 1.92 -1.43
C PHE A 48 -5.53 3.45 -1.44
N LYS A 49 -5.51 4.09 -2.61
CA LYS A 49 -5.52 5.57 -2.72
C LYS A 49 -6.76 6.17 -2.05
N ARG A 50 -7.93 5.56 -2.20
CA ARG A 50 -9.17 6.04 -1.57
C ARG A 50 -9.11 6.03 -0.04
N ILE A 51 -8.40 5.07 0.55
CA ILE A 51 -8.36 4.87 2.01
C ILE A 51 -7.14 5.57 2.64
N THR A 52 -5.99 5.57 1.97
CA THR A 52 -4.73 6.11 2.51
C THR A 52 -4.41 7.51 1.99
N ASN A 53 -5.17 8.00 1.00
CA ASN A 53 -4.96 9.26 0.29
C ASN A 53 -3.60 9.36 -0.46
N VAL A 54 -2.87 8.26 -0.60
CA VAL A 54 -1.57 8.18 -1.27
C VAL A 54 -1.57 7.00 -2.23
N SER A 55 -0.87 7.10 -3.37
CA SER A 55 -0.75 5.96 -4.29
C SER A 55 0.27 4.93 -3.78
N PRO A 56 0.05 3.62 -4.00
CA PRO A 56 1.00 2.60 -3.55
C PRO A 56 2.37 2.71 -4.23
N GLY A 57 2.41 3.17 -5.48
CA GLY A 57 3.66 3.44 -6.20
C GLY A 57 4.48 4.59 -5.61
N VAL A 58 3.83 5.61 -5.04
CA VAL A 58 4.52 6.69 -4.29
C VAL A 58 5.11 6.14 -3.00
N VAL A 59 4.36 5.33 -2.23
CA VAL A 59 4.87 4.71 -1.00
C VAL A 59 6.13 3.88 -1.27
N ARG A 60 6.10 3.03 -2.29
CA ARG A 60 7.27 2.23 -2.70
C ARG A 60 8.45 3.12 -3.11
N ARG A 61 8.19 4.15 -3.92
CA ARG A 61 9.23 5.05 -4.43
C ARG A 61 9.86 5.93 -3.34
N THR A 62 9.08 6.44 -2.40
CA THR A 62 9.61 7.24 -1.28
C THR A 62 10.54 6.43 -0.39
N ILE A 63 10.35 5.11 -0.32
CA ILE A 63 11.16 4.22 0.52
C ILE A 63 12.38 3.71 -0.25
N SER A 64 12.21 3.34 -1.52
CA SER A 64 13.33 3.05 -2.43
C SER A 64 14.23 4.27 -2.66
N GLY A 65 13.65 5.47 -2.70
CA GLY A 65 14.33 6.76 -2.82
C GLY A 65 15.01 7.25 -1.53
N ARG A 66 14.91 6.48 -0.44
CA ARG A 66 15.65 6.72 0.81
C ARG A 66 16.92 5.85 0.90
N MET A 67 17.17 5.00 -0.11
CA MET A 67 18.33 4.10 -0.16
C MET A 67 19.42 4.57 -1.15
N ASP A 68 19.22 5.67 -1.87
CA ASP A 68 20.16 6.23 -2.86
C ASP A 68 20.77 7.60 -2.46
N MET A 69 20.70 7.98 -1.19
CA MET A 69 21.39 9.18 -0.69
C MET A 69 22.82 8.85 -0.21
N ASN A 70 23.63 8.26 -1.10
CA ASN A 70 25.09 8.33 -1.00
C ASN A 70 25.52 9.70 -1.52
N PHE A 71 25.68 10.68 -0.63
CA PHE A 71 26.32 11.94 -0.95
C PHE A 71 27.82 11.70 -1.18
N GLY A 72 28.15 11.38 -2.42
CA GLY A 72 29.49 11.52 -2.97
C GLY A 72 29.55 12.78 -3.84
N PHE A 73 29.71 13.93 -3.18
CA PHE A 73 30.36 15.16 -3.67
C PHE A 73 30.94 15.86 -2.45
#